data_AF-A0A2G9T504-F1
#
_entry.id   AF-A0A2G9T504-F1
#
_cell.length_a   1.000
_cell.length_b   1.000
_cell.length_c   1.000
_cell.angle_alpha   90.00
_cell.angle_beta   90.00
_cell.angle_gamma   90.00
#
_symmetry.space_group_name_H-M   'P 1'
#
loop_
_entity.id
_entity.type
_entity.pdbx_description
1 polymer ?
#
loop_
_entity_poly.entity_id
_entity_poly.type
_entity_poly.pdbx_seq_one_letter_code
_entity_poly.pdbx_strand_id
1 'polypeptide(L)'
;MRDSTRKREAFFLEFAEKIRPVFKKTVVYVTGGFRTAPAMVKAVLDGSTDAIGLGRPITIEPDLPAKILRGECCSAADVKLDPDDFGITSAASNTQMGQMGQRPFSQVKK
;
A
#
# COMPACT_ATOMS: atom_id res chain seq x y z
N MET A 1 13.82 10.09 0.29
CA MET A 1 12.63 10.60 -0.46
C MET A 1 12.45 12.11 -0.21
N ARG A 2 11.78 12.88 -1.09
CA ARG A 2 11.48 14.31 -0.81
C ARG A 2 10.46 14.43 0.34
N ASP A 3 10.60 15.41 1.22
CA ASP A 3 9.71 15.57 2.40
C ASP A 3 8.24 15.84 2.02
N SER A 4 8.00 16.51 0.89
CA SER A 4 6.63 16.73 0.38
C SER A 4 5.96 15.42 -0.07
N THR A 5 6.74 14.41 -0.47
CA THR A 5 6.25 13.06 -0.77
C THR A 5 6.03 12.25 0.52
N ARG A 6 6.85 12.44 1.55
CA ARG A 6 6.63 11.82 2.88
C ARG A 6 5.32 12.30 3.49
N LYS A 7 5.02 13.60 3.41
CA LYS A 7 3.78 14.18 3.97
C LYS A 7 2.52 13.85 3.18
N ARG A 8 2.61 13.65 1.87
CA ARG A 8 1.44 13.40 1.01
C ARG A 8 1.13 11.92 0.78
N GLU A 9 2.04 11.04 1.17
CA GLU A 9 2.04 9.62 0.77
C GLU A 9 2.05 9.47 -0.77
N ALA A 10 2.39 8.29 -1.28
CA ALA A 10 2.37 7.97 -2.73
C ALA A 10 3.20 8.87 -3.68
N PHE A 11 4.46 8.48 -3.91
CA PHE A 11 5.39 9.14 -4.84
C PHE A 11 4.84 9.34 -6.26
N PHE A 12 4.06 8.39 -6.78
CA PHE A 12 3.53 8.42 -8.14
C PHE A 12 2.21 9.17 -8.30
N LEU A 13 1.62 9.68 -7.21
CA LEU A 13 0.27 10.26 -7.26
C LEU A 13 0.20 11.50 -8.16
N GLU A 14 1.17 12.42 -8.05
CA GLU A 14 1.23 13.62 -8.92
C GLU A 14 1.41 13.26 -10.40
N PHE A 15 2.11 12.16 -10.69
CA PHE A 15 2.25 11.67 -12.05
C PHE A 15 0.94 11.07 -12.55
N ALA A 16 0.28 10.27 -11.71
CA ALA A 16 -1.02 9.66 -12.00
C ALA A 16 -2.07 10.74 -12.31
N GLU A 17 -2.15 11.81 -11.52
CA GLU A 17 -3.05 12.96 -11.74
C GLU A 17 -2.89 13.59 -13.13
N LYS A 18 -1.66 13.68 -13.62
CA LYS A 18 -1.37 14.28 -14.93
C LYS A 18 -1.77 13.39 -16.10
N ILE A 19 -1.63 12.07 -15.95
CA ILE A 19 -1.88 11.11 -17.03
C ILE A 19 -3.31 10.55 -17.01
N ARG A 20 -3.97 10.50 -15.85
CA ARG A 20 -5.30 9.92 -15.67
C ARG A 20 -6.35 10.49 -16.64
N PRO A 21 -6.38 11.79 -16.96
CA PRO A 21 -7.37 12.35 -17.89
C PRO A 21 -7.31 11.77 -19.31
N VAL A 22 -6.15 11.25 -19.72
CA VAL A 22 -5.94 10.64 -21.05
C VAL A 22 -6.63 9.28 -21.13
N PHE A 23 -6.75 8.57 -20.01
CA PHE A 23 -7.37 7.25 -19.95
C PHE A 23 -8.90 7.34 -19.83
N LYS A 24 -9.61 6.92 -20.88
CA LYS A 24 -11.08 6.93 -20.92
C LYS A 24 -11.74 5.62 -20.50
N LYS A 25 -11.08 4.49 -20.77
CA LYS A 25 -11.59 3.15 -20.46
C LYS A 25 -10.65 2.32 -19.58
N THR A 26 -9.44 2.82 -19.35
CA THR A 26 -8.41 2.11 -18.57
C THR A 26 -8.57 2.45 -17.10
N VAL A 27 -8.58 1.43 -16.26
CA VAL A 27 -8.57 1.57 -14.80
C VAL A 27 -7.14 1.81 -14.35
N VAL A 28 -6.90 2.90 -13.61
CA VAL A 28 -5.59 3.32 -13.14
C VAL A 28 -5.41 2.92 -11.68
N TYR A 29 -4.35 2.15 -11.41
CA TYR A 29 -3.94 1.77 -10.06
C TYR A 29 -2.63 2.48 -9.73
N VAL A 30 -2.60 3.20 -8.60
CA VAL A 30 -1.35 3.75 -8.06
C VAL A 30 -0.85 2.83 -6.96
N THR A 31 0.36 2.29 -7.14
CA THR A 31 0.99 1.39 -6.18
C THR A 31 2.18 2.07 -5.52
N GLY A 32 2.24 1.96 -4.19
CA GLY A 32 3.39 2.36 -3.39
C GLY A 32 3.22 3.70 -2.68
N GLY A 33 3.78 3.77 -1.47
CA GLY A 33 3.80 4.97 -0.64
C GLY A 33 2.55 5.20 0.22
N PHE A 34 1.41 4.56 -0.07
CA PHE A 34 0.22 4.61 0.78
C PHE A 34 0.41 3.86 2.10
N ARG A 35 -0.01 4.50 3.19
CA ARG A 35 0.08 4.00 4.57
C ARG A 35 -1.19 4.25 5.37
N THR A 36 -1.95 5.31 5.06
CA THR A 36 -3.13 5.69 5.84
C THR A 36 -4.41 5.63 5.00
N ALA A 37 -5.51 5.23 5.63
CA ALA A 37 -6.83 5.16 5.00
C ALA A 37 -7.30 6.53 4.47
N PRO A 38 -7.11 7.67 5.18
CA PRO A 38 -7.46 8.98 4.65
C PRO A 38 -6.71 9.33 3.36
N ALA A 39 -5.41 9.02 3.26
CA ALA A 39 -4.63 9.27 2.04
C ALA A 39 -5.11 8.39 0.87
N MET A 40 -5.41 7.12 1.14
CA MET A 40 -5.99 6.19 0.16
C MET A 40 -7.35 6.67 -0.36
N VAL A 41 -8.25 7.04 0.54
CA VAL A 41 -9.59 7.55 0.20
C VAL A 41 -9.49 8.83 -0.60
N LYS A 42 -8.64 9.77 -0.18
CA LYS A 42 -8.43 11.04 -0.89
C LYS A 42 -7.96 10.80 -2.32
N ALA A 43 -6.97 9.92 -2.53
CA ALA A 43 -6.45 9.61 -3.87
C ALA A 43 -7.53 9.07 -4.83
N VAL A 44 -8.49 8.29 -4.31
CA VAL A 44 -9.62 7.77 -5.11
C VAL A 44 -10.67 8.85 -5.35
N LEU A 45 -11.06 9.60 -4.32
CA LEU A 45 -12.08 10.67 -4.43
C LEU A 45 -11.65 11.82 -5.33
N ASP A 46 -10.36 12.17 -5.32
CA ASP A 46 -9.80 13.19 -6.20
C ASP A 46 -9.69 12.73 -7.66
N GLY A 47 -9.95 11.45 -7.94
CA GLY A 47 -9.85 10.87 -9.28
C GLY A 47 -8.40 10.68 -9.75
N SER A 48 -7.41 10.84 -8.86
CA SER A 48 -5.99 10.62 -9.14
C SER A 48 -5.70 9.16 -9.52
N THR A 49 -6.49 8.22 -8.97
CA THR A 49 -6.43 6.79 -9.28
C THR A 49 -7.80 6.15 -9.06
N ASP A 50 -8.11 5.07 -9.78
CA ASP A 50 -9.34 4.31 -9.58
C ASP A 50 -9.21 3.26 -8.46
N ALA A 51 -7.99 2.84 -8.12
CA ALA A 51 -7.73 1.88 -7.04
C ALA A 51 -6.32 1.99 -6.44
N ILE A 52 -6.16 1.46 -5.22
CA ILE A 52 -4.92 1.53 -4.44
C ILE A 52 -4.15 0.22 -4.49
N GLY A 53 -2.87 0.29 -4.84
CA GLY A 53 -1.94 -0.83 -4.70
C GLY A 53 -1.11 -0.75 -3.42
N LEU A 54 -1.12 -1.85 -2.65
CA LEU A 54 -0.32 -2.01 -1.43
C LEU A 54 0.76 -3.09 -1.62
N GLY A 55 1.94 -2.84 -1.03
CA GLY A 55 3.09 -3.75 -1.11
C GLY A 55 3.64 -4.05 0.29
N ARG A 56 4.73 -3.39 0.69
CA ARG A 56 5.39 -3.63 1.99
C ARG A 56 4.47 -3.63 3.23
N PRO A 57 3.43 -2.78 3.35
CA PRO A 57 2.51 -2.86 4.49
C PRO A 57 1.77 -4.20 4.62
N ILE A 58 1.41 -4.84 3.50
CA ILE A 58 0.62 -6.08 3.50
C ILE A 58 1.48 -7.34 3.68
N THR A 59 2.81 -7.22 3.66
CA THR A 59 3.69 -8.38 3.94
C THR A 59 3.73 -8.70 5.43
N ILE A 60 3.55 -7.70 6.30
CA ILE A 60 3.42 -7.91 7.75
C ILE A 60 1.96 -8.11 8.18
N GLU A 61 1.03 -7.45 7.49
CA GLU A 61 -0.39 -7.47 7.84
C GLU A 61 -1.24 -7.72 6.57
N PRO A 62 -1.37 -8.99 6.13
CA PRO A 62 -2.05 -9.32 4.88
C PRO A 62 -3.53 -8.93 4.85
N ASP A 63 -4.17 -8.89 6.02
CA ASP A 63 -5.56 -8.51 6.19
C ASP A 63 -5.78 -7.01 6.42
N LEU A 64 -4.71 -6.19 6.35
CA LEU A 64 -4.78 -4.73 6.48
C LEU A 64 -5.87 -4.08 5.61
N PRO A 65 -6.05 -4.44 4.31
CA PRO A 65 -7.12 -3.85 3.50
C PRO A 65 -8.50 -4.15 4.09
N ALA A 66 -8.71 -5.38 4.57
CA ALA A 66 -9.97 -5.79 5.16
C ALA A 66 -10.21 -5.09 6.51
N LYS A 67 -9.18 -4.93 7.34
CA LYS A 67 -9.26 -4.17 8.60
C LYS A 67 -9.60 -2.69 8.37
N ILE A 68 -8.99 -2.06 7.36
CA ILE A 68 -9.33 -0.68 6.96
C ILE A 68 -10.80 -0.60 6.54
N LEU A 69 -11.27 -1.51 5.69
CA LEU A 69 -12.66 -1.52 5.21
C LEU A 69 -13.67 -1.81 6.32
N ARG A 70 -13.29 -2.58 7.35
CA ARG A 70 -14.12 -2.83 8.55
C ARG A 70 -14.04 -1.70 9.59
N GLY A 71 -13.17 -0.71 9.40
CA GLY A 71 -12.95 0.38 10.36
C GLY A 71 -12.17 -0.04 11.61
N GLU A 72 -11.50 -1.19 11.58
CA GLU A 72 -10.70 -1.70 12.70
C GLU A 72 -9.37 -0.95 12.86
N CYS A 73 -8.86 -0.37 11.77
CA CYS A 73 -7.66 0.48 11.78
C CYS A 73 -7.72 1.54 10.67
N CYS A 74 -7.00 2.65 10.87
CA CYS A 74 -6.91 3.73 9.88
C CYS A 74 -5.54 3.82 9.19
N SER A 75 -4.60 2.93 9.50
CA SER A 75 -3.26 2.95 8.93
C SER A 75 -2.58 1.60 9.05
N ALA A 76 -1.56 1.38 8.21
CA ALA A 76 -0.59 0.33 8.39
C ALA A 76 0.15 0.49 9.73
N ALA A 77 0.66 -0.64 10.27
CA ALA A 77 1.53 -0.62 11.43
C ALA A 77 2.77 0.28 11.23
N ASP A 78 3.16 0.97 12.30
CA ASP A 78 4.39 1.78 12.33
C ASP A 78 5.62 0.87 12.48
N VAL A 79 6.14 0.42 11.34
CA VAL A 79 7.34 -0.40 11.27
C VAL A 79 8.55 0.49 11.55
N LYS A 80 9.31 0.17 12.60
CA LYS A 80 10.52 0.92 13.04
C LYS A 80 11.74 0.78 12.11
N LEU A 81 11.54 0.24 10.93
CA LEU A 81 12.57 0.17 9.88
C LEU A 81 12.49 1.44 9.04
N ASP A 82 13.63 1.95 8.58
CA ASP A 82 13.64 3.07 7.64
C ASP A 82 12.92 2.68 6.35
N PRO A 83 11.78 3.31 6.00
CA PRO A 83 11.05 3.00 4.78
C PRO A 83 11.82 3.36 3.50
N ASP A 84 12.88 4.16 3.57
CA ASP A 84 13.73 4.52 2.44
C ASP A 84 14.92 3.54 2.27
N ASP A 85 15.23 2.72 3.29
CA ASP A 85 16.20 1.63 3.14
C ASP A 85 15.57 0.44 2.40
N PHE A 86 15.77 0.42 1.09
CA PHE A 86 15.23 -0.63 0.24
C PHE A 86 15.79 -2.02 0.59
N GLY A 87 17.08 -2.12 0.93
CA GLY A 87 17.73 -3.40 1.21
C GLY A 87 17.12 -4.06 2.45
N ILE A 88 17.05 -3.31 3.55
CA ILE A 88 16.48 -3.79 4.81
C ILE A 88 14.98 -4.06 4.68
N THR A 89 14.21 -3.14 4.09
CA THR A 89 12.76 -3.33 3.98
C THR A 89 12.37 -4.45 3.02
N SER A 90 13.15 -4.69 1.96
CA SER A 90 12.96 -5.83 1.05
C SER A 90 13.25 -7.16 1.76
N ALA A 91 14.37 -7.25 2.47
CA ALA A 91 14.72 -8.45 3.24
C ALA A 91 13.66 -8.78 4.30
N ALA A 92 13.17 -7.76 5.03
CA ALA A 92 12.09 -7.92 6.00
C ALA A 92 10.79 -8.42 5.35
N SER A 93 10.38 -7.79 4.24
CA SER A 93 9.16 -8.16 3.51
C SER A 93 9.21 -9.60 2.99
N ASN A 94 10.34 -10.00 2.39
CA ASN A 94 10.54 -11.36 1.90
C ASN A 94 10.53 -12.39 3.04
N THR A 95 11.15 -12.06 4.17
CA THR A 95 11.14 -12.93 5.36
C THR A 95 9.72 -13.13 5.88
N GLN A 96 8.93 -12.06 6.00
CA GLN A 96 7.54 -12.14 6.45
C GLN A 96 6.68 -12.99 5.51
N MET A 97 6.76 -12.76 4.20
CA MET A 97 6.06 -13.58 3.21
C MET A 97 6.50 -15.05 3.27
N GLY A 98 7.79 -15.31 3.39
CA GLY A 98 8.34 -16.66 3.54
C GLY A 98 7.83 -17.37 4.79
N GLN A 99 7.77 -16.68 5.92
CA GLN A 99 7.21 -17.22 7.18
C GLN A 99 5.72 -17.53 7.06
N MET A 100 4.94 -16.68 6.40
CA MET A 100 3.52 -16.93 6.17
C MET A 100 3.27 -18.09 5.20
N GLY A 101 4.09 -18.21 4.15
CA GLY A 101 3.99 -19.27 3.15
C GLY A 101 4.39 -20.67 3.64
N GLN A 102 5.00 -20.80 4.82
CA GLN A 102 5.37 -22.09 5.40
C GLN A 102 4.18 -22.92 5.88
N ARG A 103 3.00 -22.30 6.06
CA ARG A 103 1.79 -23.01 6.48
C ARG A 103 1.14 -23.67 5.26
N PRO A 104 0.89 -25.00 5.29
CA PRO A 104 0.17 -25.67 4.21
C PRO A 104 -1.20 -25.03 3.99
N PHE A 105 -1.59 -24.83 2.72
CA PHE A 105 -2.92 -24.30 2.39
C PHE A 105 -4.05 -25.12 3.02
N SER A 106 -3.85 -26.43 3.17
CA SER A 106 -4.79 -27.35 3.83
C SER A 106 -5.07 -27.03 5.31
N GLN A 107 -4.22 -26.24 5.97
CA GLN A 107 -4.34 -25.86 7.38
C GLN A 107 -4.89 -24.45 7.59
N VAL A 108 -5.15 -23.69 6.52
CA VAL A 108 -5.77 -22.37 6.62
C VAL A 108 -7.27 -22.58 6.77
N LYS A 109 -7.81 -22.34 7.97
CA LYS A 109 -9.27 -22.36 8.20
C LYS A 109 -9.95 -21.33 7.28
N LYS A 110 -10.98 -21.78 6.56
CA LYS A 110 -11.84 -20.93 5.74
C LYS A 110 -12.60 -19.93 6.59
#